data_AF-A0A5J4PAS0-F1
#
_entry.id   AF-A0A5J4PAS0-F1
#
_cell.length_a   1.000
_cell.length_b   1.000
_cell.length_c   1.000
_cell.angle_alpha   90.00
_cell.angle_beta   90.00
_cell.angle_gamma   90.00
#
_symmetry.space_group_name_H-M   'P 1'
#
loop_
_entity.id
_entity.type
_entity.pdbx_description
1 polymer ?
#
loop_
_entity_poly.entity_id
_entity_poly.type
_entity_poly.pdbx_seq_one_letter_code
_entity_poly.pdbx_strand_id
1 'polypeptide(L)'
;MKVLMFGWEFPPHILGGLGTASYGLTKGMSAQKDLEITFCIPKPWGDEDQSFLKIIGMNSTPVVWRDVNWDYVNSRVGAYMNPQLYYDLRDHIYADFSYRYTNDLGCIEFSGRYPENLHEEINNYSIVAGVVARQQQFDIIHSHDWLTYPAGIHAKMISGKPLVIHVHATDFDRSRGNVNPTVYSIEKNGMDHADHIMCVSELTRQT
;
A
#
# COMPACT_ATOMS: atom_id res chain seq x y z
N MET A 1 5.03 18.94 -2.05
CA MET A 1 4.19 17.90 -2.67
C MET A 1 4.07 16.71 -1.75
N LYS A 2 2.88 16.12 -1.60
CA LYS A 2 2.62 14.94 -0.76
C LYS A 2 2.29 13.72 -1.62
N VAL A 3 3.00 12.62 -1.42
CA VAL A 3 2.83 11.37 -2.17
C VAL A 3 2.23 10.32 -1.25
N LEU A 4 1.09 9.76 -1.64
CA LEU A 4 0.56 8.55 -1.04
C LEU A 4 1.07 7.35 -1.84
N MET A 5 2.00 6.61 -1.24
CA MET A 5 2.65 5.46 -1.87
C MET A 5 2.10 4.16 -1.33
N PHE A 6 1.81 3.21 -2.22
CA PHE A 6 1.40 1.86 -1.86
C PHE A 6 2.51 0.88 -2.25
N GLY A 7 3.01 0.13 -1.28
CA GLY A 7 3.98 -0.93 -1.46
C GLY A 7 3.59 -2.20 -0.69
N TRP A 8 4.24 -3.31 -1.03
CA TRP A 8 4.01 -4.60 -0.37
C TRP A 8 5.09 -4.96 0.66
N GLU A 9 6.33 -4.56 0.40
CA GLU A 9 7.50 -4.86 1.24
C GLU A 9 8.34 -3.61 1.46
N PHE A 10 9.03 -3.56 2.60
CA PHE A 10 10.00 -2.51 2.90
C PHE A 10 11.12 -3.05 3.80
N PRO A 11 12.39 -2.63 3.62
CA PRO A 11 13.49 -3.06 4.48
C PRO A 11 13.27 -2.75 5.96
N PRO A 12 13.72 -3.62 6.88
CA PRO A 12 14.57 -4.79 6.62
C PRO A 12 13.81 -6.08 6.24
N HIS A 13 12.48 -6.07 6.24
CA HIS A 13 11.65 -7.25 6.02
C HIS A 13 11.22 -7.37 4.56
N ILE A 14 12.13 -7.88 3.72
CA ILE A 14 11.90 -8.10 2.29
C ILE A 14 12.06 -9.58 1.94
N LEU A 15 11.30 -10.06 0.96
CA LEU A 15 11.41 -11.42 0.44
C LEU A 15 12.03 -11.45 -0.97
N GLY A 16 12.05 -10.31 -1.66
CA GLY A 16 12.59 -10.20 -3.01
C GLY A 16 13.11 -8.81 -3.37
N GLY A 17 13.32 -8.58 -4.67
CA GLY A 17 13.86 -7.32 -5.18
C GLY A 17 12.90 -6.12 -5.07
N LEU A 18 11.60 -6.36 -4.92
CA LEU A 18 10.57 -5.31 -4.85
C LEU A 18 10.80 -4.36 -3.68
N GLY A 19 11.05 -4.89 -2.48
CA GLY A 19 11.33 -4.07 -1.29
C GLY A 19 12.62 -3.25 -1.42
N THR A 20 13.68 -3.84 -1.97
CA THR A 20 14.95 -3.13 -2.26
C THR A 20 14.73 -1.98 -3.25
N ALA A 21 13.99 -2.22 -4.33
CA ALA A 21 13.68 -1.20 -5.32
C ALA A 21 12.82 -0.07 -4.72
N SER A 22 11.79 -0.43 -3.94
CA SER A 22 10.91 0.53 -3.25
C SER A 22 11.71 1.41 -2.28
N TYR A 23 12.64 0.84 -1.53
CA TYR A 23 13.54 1.60 -0.66
C TYR A 23 14.45 2.55 -1.45
N GLY A 24 15.12 2.06 -2.51
CA GLY A 24 15.99 2.89 -3.34
C GLY A 24 15.24 4.07 -3.97
N LEU A 25 14.03 3.82 -4.46
CA LEU A 25 13.15 4.85 -5.04
C LEU A 25 12.72 5.88 -3.99
N THR A 26 12.14 5.44 -2.88
CA THR A 26 11.69 6.35 -1.82
C THR A 26 12.85 7.16 -1.22
N LYS A 27 14.04 6.57 -1.06
CA LYS A 27 15.24 7.28 -0.61
C LYS A 27 15.70 8.32 -1.62
N GLY A 28 15.75 7.98 -2.90
CA GLY A 28 16.10 8.93 -3.97
C GLY A 28 15.10 10.07 -4.07
N MET A 29 13.80 9.76 -3.98
CA MET A 29 12.71 10.74 -3.99
C MET A 29 12.80 11.70 -2.79
N SER A 30 13.16 11.21 -1.60
CA SER A 30 13.29 12.03 -0.39
C SER A 30 14.40 13.10 -0.47
N ALA A 31 15.27 13.04 -1.47
CA ALA A 31 16.24 14.11 -1.72
C ALA A 31 15.57 15.42 -2.18
N GLN A 32 14.32 15.35 -2.67
CA GLN A 32 13.52 16.52 -3.01
C GLN A 32 12.97 17.16 -1.73
N LYS A 33 13.41 18.38 -1.43
CA LYS A 33 13.20 19.04 -0.12
C LYS A 33 11.74 19.28 0.25
N ASP A 34 10.86 19.42 -0.75
CA ASP A 34 9.45 19.71 -0.57
C ASP A 34 8.57 18.46 -0.73
N LEU A 35 9.16 17.27 -0.86
CA LEU A 35 8.45 16.01 -1.01
C LEU A 35 8.21 15.33 0.34
N GLU A 36 6.95 15.07 0.66
CA GLU A 36 6.57 14.22 1.80
C GLU A 36 6.04 12.88 1.28
N ILE A 37 6.57 11.79 1.82
CA ILE A 37 6.16 10.43 1.44
C ILE A 37 5.40 9.79 2.61
N THR A 38 4.17 9.35 2.34
CA THR A 38 3.44 8.41 3.18
C THR A 38 3.43 7.06 2.47
N PHE A 39 4.12 6.06 3.03
CA PHE A 39 4.30 4.74 2.44
C PHE A 39 3.46 3.70 3.19
N CYS A 40 2.50 3.10 2.51
CA CYS A 40 1.61 2.10 3.08
C CYS A 40 2.16 0.70 2.82
N ILE A 41 2.27 -0.13 3.86
CA ILE A 41 2.69 -1.54 3.75
C ILE A 41 1.76 -2.47 4.49
N PRO A 42 1.58 -3.74 4.05
CA PRO A 42 0.63 -4.65 4.64
C PRO A 42 0.86 -4.85 6.15
N LYS A 43 2.12 -5.04 6.53
CA LYS A 43 2.53 -5.32 7.91
C LYS A 43 3.90 -4.71 8.24
N PRO A 44 3.94 -3.61 9.01
CA PRO A 44 5.18 -3.09 9.58
C PRO A 44 5.64 -3.91 10.80
N TRP A 45 6.92 -3.81 11.12
CA TRP A 45 7.59 -4.53 12.20
C TRP A 45 8.16 -3.59 13.28
N GLY A 46 8.36 -2.31 12.96
CA GLY A 46 8.84 -1.27 13.88
C GLY A 46 10.34 -0.99 13.83
N ASP A 47 11.08 -1.72 13.00
CA ASP A 47 12.50 -1.50 12.72
C ASP A 47 12.75 -0.95 11.31
N GLU A 48 11.69 -0.59 10.57
CA GLU A 48 11.82 0.10 9.29
C GLU A 48 12.35 1.54 9.43
N ASP A 49 13.20 1.98 8.49
CA ASP A 49 13.73 3.35 8.47
C ASP A 49 12.64 4.36 8.07
N GLN A 50 12.13 5.10 9.07
CA GLN A 50 11.16 6.18 8.92
C GLN A 50 11.79 7.58 8.96
N SER A 51 13.13 7.70 8.81
CA SER A 51 13.81 9.02 8.88
C SER A 51 13.48 9.96 7.71
N PHE A 52 12.92 9.42 6.63
CA PHE A 52 12.64 10.16 5.39
C PHE A 52 11.24 9.92 4.82
N LEU A 53 10.43 9.09 5.46
CA LEU A 53 9.05 8.80 5.09
C LEU A 53 8.22 8.45 6.32
N LYS A 54 6.90 8.49 6.18
CA LYS A 54 5.94 8.03 7.20
C LYS A 54 5.41 6.67 6.78
N ILE A 55 5.40 5.68 7.67
CA ILE A 55 4.79 4.38 7.38
C ILE A 55 3.37 4.32 7.93
N ILE A 56 2.45 3.79 7.13
CA ILE A 56 1.11 3.39 7.58
C ILE A 56 0.99 1.87 7.42
N GLY A 57 0.76 1.18 8.53
CA GLY A 57 0.50 -0.26 8.53
C GLY A 57 -0.94 -0.55 8.16
N MET A 58 -1.16 -1.30 7.08
CA MET A 58 -2.51 -1.67 6.64
C MET A 58 -3.16 -2.63 7.64
N ASN A 59 -2.37 -3.47 8.32
CA ASN A 59 -2.84 -4.30 9.44
C ASN A 59 -3.28 -3.52 10.69
N SER A 60 -3.01 -2.23 10.72
CA SER A 60 -3.28 -1.33 11.85
C SER A 60 -4.23 -0.20 11.48
N THR A 61 -4.79 -0.25 10.27
CA THR A 61 -5.80 0.68 9.79
C THR A 61 -7.18 0.03 9.94
N PRO A 62 -8.05 0.55 10.82
CA PRO A 62 -9.33 -0.06 11.09
C PRO A 62 -10.30 0.11 9.92
N VAL A 63 -11.07 -0.95 9.64
CA VAL A 63 -12.17 -0.97 8.66
C VAL A 63 -13.51 -1.26 9.32
N VAL A 64 -13.49 -1.65 10.59
CA VAL A 64 -14.66 -1.81 11.46
C VAL A 64 -14.45 -0.94 12.69
N TRP A 65 -15.45 -0.12 13.02
CA TRP A 65 -15.34 0.75 14.18
C TRP A 65 -15.37 -0.09 15.47
N ARG A 66 -14.42 0.14 16.36
CA ARG A 66 -14.34 -0.46 17.70
C ARG A 66 -14.11 0.62 18.74
N ASP A 67 -14.80 0.50 19.88
CA ASP A 67 -14.54 1.33 21.05
C ASP A 67 -13.36 0.72 21.82
N VAL A 68 -12.18 1.30 21.63
CA VAL A 68 -10.92 0.79 22.18
C VAL A 68 -10.21 1.95 22.86
N ASN A 69 -9.62 1.70 24.03
CA ASN A 69 -8.90 2.73 24.77
C ASN A 69 -7.49 2.99 24.21
N TRP A 70 -6.95 4.16 24.53
CA TRP A 70 -5.67 4.64 23.99
C TRP A 70 -4.48 3.75 24.37
N ASP A 71 -4.39 3.34 25.64
CA ASP A 71 -3.28 2.51 26.13
C ASP A 71 -3.21 1.17 25.41
N TYR A 72 -4.37 0.56 25.13
CA TYR A 72 -4.43 -0.70 24.40
C TYR A 72 -4.01 -0.53 22.95
N VAL A 73 -4.49 0.50 22.25
CA VAL A 73 -4.05 0.82 20.88
C VAL A 73 -2.54 1.06 20.88
N ASN A 74 -2.01 1.85 21.82
CA ASN A 74 -0.59 2.12 21.95
C ASN A 74 0.23 0.84 22.16
N SER A 75 -0.25 -0.10 22.99
CA SER A 75 0.42 -1.38 23.20
C SER A 75 0.50 -2.26 21.93
N ARG A 76 -0.43 -2.06 20.98
CA ARG A 76 -0.56 -2.88 19.76
C ARG A 76 0.13 -2.29 18.54
N VAL A 77 0.12 -0.97 18.38
CA VAL A 77 0.62 -0.29 17.18
C VAL A 77 1.76 0.70 17.46
N GLY A 78 1.95 1.09 18.73
CA GLY A 78 2.89 2.15 19.13
C GLY A 78 4.37 1.84 18.83
N ALA A 79 4.71 0.58 18.53
CA ALA A 79 6.06 0.20 18.12
C ALA A 79 6.45 0.71 16.73
N TYR A 80 5.48 1.02 15.85
CA TYR A 80 5.73 1.39 14.45
C TYR A 80 4.86 2.53 13.93
N MET A 81 3.76 2.87 14.61
CA MET A 81 2.82 3.90 14.17
C MET A 81 2.35 4.72 15.38
N ASN A 82 2.22 6.04 15.20
CA ASN A 82 1.63 6.90 16.24
C ASN A 82 0.20 6.41 16.54
N PRO A 83 -0.15 6.06 17.80
CA PRO A 83 -1.48 5.57 18.15
C PRO A 83 -2.61 6.54 17.83
N GLN A 84 -2.34 7.85 17.81
CA GLN A 84 -3.35 8.84 17.40
C GLN A 84 -3.80 8.63 15.95
N LEU A 85 -2.90 8.20 15.06
CA LEU A 85 -3.23 7.95 13.66
C LEU A 85 -4.27 6.83 13.51
N TYR A 86 -4.29 5.83 14.41
CA TYR A 86 -5.34 4.81 14.44
C TYR A 86 -6.73 5.44 14.64
N TYR A 87 -6.85 6.37 15.58
CA TYR A 87 -8.12 7.07 15.84
C TYR A 87 -8.53 7.94 14.66
N ASP A 88 -7.58 8.69 14.09
CA ASP A 88 -7.84 9.53 12.93
C ASP A 88 -8.34 8.67 11.75
N LEU A 89 -7.73 7.50 11.51
CA LEU A 89 -8.15 6.55 10.48
C LEU A 89 -9.53 5.93 10.78
N ARG A 90 -9.79 5.57 12.04
CA ARG A 90 -11.08 5.01 12.51
C ARG A 90 -12.26 5.94 12.19
N ASP A 91 -12.05 7.25 12.31
CA ASP A 91 -13.08 8.26 12.06
C ASP A 91 -13.37 8.46 10.55
N HIS A 92 -12.60 7.80 9.67
CA HIS A 92 -12.77 7.83 8.21
C HIS A 92 -13.14 6.47 7.59
N ILE A 93 -13.59 5.52 8.41
CA ILE A 93 -14.21 4.28 7.92
C ILE A 93 -15.43 4.63 7.08
N TYR A 94 -15.49 4.11 5.85
CA TYR A 94 -16.44 4.56 4.84
C TYR A 94 -17.57 3.57 4.55
N ALA A 95 -17.51 2.37 5.10
CA ALA A 95 -18.54 1.35 5.02
C ALA A 95 -18.35 0.35 6.17
N ASP A 96 -19.39 -0.43 6.46
CA ASP A 96 -19.27 -1.53 7.42
C ASP A 96 -18.64 -2.76 6.74
N PHE A 97 -17.41 -3.08 7.16
CA PHE A 97 -16.68 -4.27 6.72
C PHE A 97 -16.72 -5.40 7.75
N SER A 98 -17.72 -5.44 8.64
CA SER A 98 -17.87 -6.45 9.69
C SER A 98 -17.96 -7.90 9.18
N TYR A 99 -18.30 -8.10 7.90
CA TYR A 99 -18.28 -9.39 7.22
C TYR A 99 -16.86 -9.89 6.88
N ARG A 100 -15.83 -9.04 7.02
CA ARG A 100 -14.41 -9.41 6.91
C ARG A 100 -13.90 -9.92 8.25
N TYR A 101 -12.92 -10.82 8.22
CA TYR A 101 -12.23 -11.24 9.43
C TYR A 101 -11.33 -10.09 9.93
N THR A 102 -11.76 -9.42 11.01
CA THR A 102 -11.01 -8.34 11.66
C THR A 102 -10.58 -8.74 13.06
N ASN A 103 -9.44 -8.22 13.50
CA ASN A 103 -9.00 -8.34 14.89
C ASN A 103 -9.86 -7.45 15.83
N ASP A 104 -9.45 -7.44 17.10
CA ASP A 104 -10.07 -6.67 18.18
C ASP A 104 -9.94 -5.15 18.05
N LEU A 105 -9.04 -4.66 17.20
CA LEU A 105 -8.97 -3.24 16.81
C LEU A 105 -9.84 -2.92 15.59
N GLY A 106 -10.53 -3.90 15.00
CA GLY A 106 -11.29 -3.73 13.77
C GLY A 106 -10.44 -3.63 12.51
N CYS A 107 -9.18 -4.06 12.59
CA CYS A 107 -8.24 -4.08 11.47
C CYS A 107 -8.20 -5.47 10.82
N ILE A 108 -7.93 -5.54 9.53
CA ILE A 108 -7.68 -6.80 8.82
C ILE A 108 -6.22 -7.21 9.05
N GLU A 109 -5.95 -8.48 9.33
CA GLU A 109 -4.57 -8.98 9.43
C GLU A 109 -3.97 -9.24 8.05
N PHE A 110 -2.67 -8.98 7.92
CA PHE A 110 -1.90 -9.26 6.70
C PHE A 110 -0.68 -10.10 7.04
N SER A 111 -0.32 -11.03 6.15
CA SER A 111 0.91 -11.81 6.29
C SER A 111 2.17 -10.95 6.13
N GLY A 112 2.12 -9.93 5.28
CA GLY A 112 3.30 -9.20 4.80
C GLY A 112 4.21 -10.05 3.91
N ARG A 113 3.67 -11.13 3.33
CA ARG A 113 4.39 -12.13 2.51
C ARG A 113 3.56 -12.46 1.26
N TYR A 114 3.78 -13.65 0.68
CA TYR A 114 3.04 -14.20 -0.46
C TYR A 114 2.35 -15.52 -0.09
N PRO A 115 1.27 -15.50 0.70
CA PRO A 115 0.56 -16.71 1.12
C PRO A 115 -0.32 -17.27 -0.01
N GLU A 116 -0.89 -18.46 0.19
CA GLU A 116 -1.83 -19.07 -0.79
C GLU A 116 -3.06 -18.18 -1.05
N ASN A 117 -3.48 -17.39 -0.07
CA ASN A 117 -4.60 -16.45 -0.19
C ASN A 117 -4.18 -15.02 -0.62
N LEU A 118 -3.03 -14.85 -1.30
CA LEU A 118 -2.51 -13.55 -1.72
C LEU A 118 -3.54 -12.65 -2.42
N HIS A 119 -4.39 -13.22 -3.29
CA HIS A 119 -5.46 -12.45 -3.96
C HIS A 119 -6.47 -11.85 -2.97
N GLU A 120 -6.78 -12.56 -1.88
CA GLU A 120 -7.61 -12.02 -0.82
C GLU A 120 -6.90 -10.89 -0.07
N GLU A 121 -5.61 -11.06 0.23
CA GLU A 121 -4.81 -9.98 0.86
C GLU A 121 -4.76 -8.74 -0.02
N ILE A 122 -4.61 -8.86 -1.34
CA ILE A 122 -4.65 -7.72 -2.27
C ILE A 122 -6.00 -7.00 -2.23
N ASN A 123 -7.10 -7.76 -2.22
CA ASN A 123 -8.44 -7.19 -2.12
C ASN A 123 -8.65 -6.48 -0.78
N ASN A 124 -8.22 -7.09 0.33
CA ASN A 124 -8.29 -6.50 1.66
C ASN A 124 -7.42 -5.25 1.77
N TYR A 125 -6.23 -5.26 1.16
CA TYR A 125 -5.34 -4.11 1.11
C TYR A 125 -6.02 -2.94 0.37
N SER A 126 -6.73 -3.19 -0.73
CA SER A 126 -7.51 -2.16 -1.44
C SER A 126 -8.67 -1.60 -0.61
N ILE A 127 -9.35 -2.44 0.20
CA ILE A 127 -10.39 -1.97 1.14
C ILE A 127 -9.79 -1.00 2.15
N VAL A 128 -8.68 -1.40 2.77
CA VAL A 128 -7.97 -0.60 3.79
C VAL A 128 -7.42 0.69 3.20
N ALA A 129 -6.88 0.65 1.97
CA ALA A 129 -6.41 1.83 1.25
C ALA A 129 -7.51 2.89 1.07
N GLY A 130 -8.77 2.46 0.98
CA GLY A 130 -9.91 3.37 0.95
C GLY A 130 -10.09 4.19 2.24
N VAL A 131 -9.69 3.66 3.40
CA VAL A 131 -9.69 4.40 4.67
C VAL A 131 -8.54 5.40 4.68
N VAL A 132 -7.33 4.92 4.37
CA VAL A 132 -6.12 5.77 4.30
C VAL A 132 -6.31 6.94 3.34
N ALA A 133 -6.84 6.69 2.15
CA ALA A 133 -7.04 7.71 1.12
C ALA A 133 -8.08 8.78 1.49
N ARG A 134 -8.99 8.49 2.43
CA ARG A 134 -9.97 9.48 2.93
C ARG A 134 -9.40 10.35 4.05
N GLN A 135 -8.48 9.80 4.84
CA GLN A 135 -7.92 10.48 5.99
C GLN A 135 -6.64 11.26 5.66
N GLN A 136 -5.77 10.70 4.81
CA GLN A 136 -4.50 11.32 4.43
C GLN A 136 -4.69 12.42 3.40
N GLN A 137 -3.86 13.46 3.49
CA GLN A 137 -3.79 14.53 2.48
C GLN A 137 -2.63 14.26 1.53
N PHE A 138 -2.91 14.15 0.23
CA PHE A 138 -1.91 13.88 -0.80
C PHE A 138 -2.25 14.57 -2.12
N ASP A 139 -1.21 14.79 -2.93
CA ASP A 139 -1.30 15.42 -4.25
C ASP A 139 -1.26 14.38 -5.38
N ILE A 140 -0.59 13.25 -5.14
CA ILE A 140 -0.36 12.19 -6.12
C ILE A 140 -0.31 10.82 -5.43
N ILE A 141 -0.77 9.79 -6.14
CA ILE A 141 -0.75 8.40 -5.72
C ILE A 141 0.35 7.68 -6.50
N HIS A 142 1.13 6.82 -5.83
CA HIS A 142 2.17 6.03 -6.48
C HIS A 142 2.08 4.57 -6.02
N SER A 143 1.61 3.69 -6.90
CA SER A 143 1.48 2.25 -6.61
C SER A 143 2.65 1.46 -7.20
N HIS A 144 3.26 0.62 -6.37
CA HIS A 144 4.38 -0.24 -6.75
C HIS A 144 3.90 -1.67 -6.99
N ASP A 145 4.10 -2.14 -8.22
CA ASP A 145 3.74 -3.49 -8.67
C ASP A 145 2.25 -3.83 -8.62
N TRP A 146 1.85 -4.89 -9.33
CA TRP A 146 0.45 -5.27 -9.55
C TRP A 146 -0.33 -5.53 -8.26
N LEU A 147 0.36 -5.94 -7.19
CA LEU A 147 -0.19 -6.16 -5.85
C LEU A 147 -0.89 -4.93 -5.29
N THR A 148 -0.44 -3.73 -5.66
CA THR A 148 -0.93 -2.47 -5.09
C THR A 148 -1.71 -1.61 -6.09
N TYR A 149 -1.83 -2.04 -7.35
CA TYR A 149 -2.63 -1.33 -8.35
C TYR A 149 -4.11 -1.22 -7.95
N PRO A 150 -4.78 -2.27 -7.43
CA PRO A 150 -6.16 -2.14 -6.97
C PRO A 150 -6.34 -1.09 -5.85
N ALA A 151 -5.33 -0.91 -4.99
CA ALA A 151 -5.35 0.13 -3.97
C ALA A 151 -5.16 1.53 -4.56
N GLY A 152 -4.24 1.68 -5.51
CA GLY A 152 -4.00 2.93 -6.22
C GLY A 152 -5.24 3.40 -7.00
N ILE A 153 -5.88 2.48 -7.72
CA ILE A 153 -7.13 2.76 -8.45
C ILE A 153 -8.23 3.18 -7.47
N HIS A 154 -8.38 2.46 -6.34
CA HIS A 154 -9.38 2.83 -5.34
C HIS A 154 -9.12 4.22 -4.73
N ALA A 155 -7.88 4.51 -4.35
CA ALA A 155 -7.48 5.82 -3.85
C ALA A 155 -7.75 6.92 -4.89
N LYS A 156 -7.49 6.67 -6.17
CA LYS A 156 -7.80 7.61 -7.27
C LYS A 156 -9.30 7.86 -7.39
N MET A 157 -10.12 6.81 -7.38
CA MET A 157 -11.59 6.94 -7.46
C MET A 157 -12.16 7.76 -6.30
N ILE A 158 -11.59 7.64 -5.11
CA ILE A 158 -12.04 8.37 -3.92
C ILE A 158 -11.59 9.83 -3.94
N SER A 159 -10.32 10.07 -4.27
CA SER A 159 -9.67 11.37 -4.06
C SER A 159 -9.64 12.26 -5.31
N GLY A 160 -9.84 11.67 -6.49
CA GLY A 160 -9.65 12.34 -7.78
C GLY A 160 -8.19 12.70 -8.10
N LYS A 161 -7.22 12.26 -7.29
CA LYS A 161 -5.79 12.58 -7.47
C LYS A 161 -5.17 11.68 -8.56
N PRO A 162 -4.14 12.19 -9.26
CA PRO A 162 -3.46 11.41 -10.29
C PRO A 162 -2.78 10.16 -9.71
N LEU A 163 -2.88 9.06 -10.45
CA LEU A 163 -2.27 7.77 -10.17
C LEU A 163 -1.06 7.54 -11.07
N VAL A 164 0.09 7.35 -10.44
CA VAL A 164 1.29 6.81 -11.07
C VAL A 164 1.42 5.35 -10.66
N ILE A 165 1.65 4.46 -11.62
CA ILE A 165 2.04 3.08 -11.33
C ILE A 165 3.51 2.87 -11.68
N HIS A 166 4.20 2.05 -10.89
CA HIS A 166 5.55 1.61 -11.18
C HIS A 166 5.53 0.12 -11.53
N VAL A 167 5.99 -0.21 -12.73
CA VAL A 167 6.12 -1.57 -13.25
C VAL A 167 7.55 -2.04 -13.05
N HIS A 168 7.74 -2.95 -12.08
CA HIS A 168 9.03 -3.57 -11.80
C HIS A 168 9.33 -4.74 -12.73
N ALA A 169 8.30 -5.51 -13.06
CA ALA A 169 8.27 -6.53 -14.11
C ALA A 169 6.81 -6.83 -14.43
N THR A 170 6.51 -7.23 -15.65
CA THR A 170 5.18 -7.78 -15.98
C THR A 170 5.15 -9.29 -15.72
N ASP A 171 3.95 -9.86 -15.61
CA ASP A 171 3.82 -11.31 -15.54
C ASP A 171 4.28 -11.99 -16.83
N PHE A 172 4.13 -11.28 -17.96
CA PHE A 172 4.67 -11.69 -19.25
C PHE A 172 6.19 -11.87 -19.18
N ASP A 173 6.92 -10.92 -18.59
CA ASP A 173 8.37 -10.99 -18.42
C ASP A 173 8.76 -12.16 -17.50
N ARG A 174 8.06 -12.31 -16.37
CA ARG A 174 8.35 -13.35 -15.36
C ARG A 174 8.06 -14.76 -15.88
N SER A 175 6.97 -14.93 -16.61
CA SER A 175 6.49 -16.22 -17.12
C SER A 175 7.02 -16.58 -18.51
N ARG A 176 7.78 -15.68 -19.14
CA ARG A 176 8.24 -15.80 -20.54
C ARG A 176 7.08 -16.05 -21.51
N GLY A 177 6.00 -15.28 -21.33
CA GLY A 177 4.79 -15.35 -22.15
C GLY A 177 3.72 -16.35 -21.70
N ASN A 178 3.97 -17.16 -20.67
CA ASN A 178 2.96 -18.08 -20.09
C ASN A 178 2.20 -17.41 -18.95
N VAL A 179 1.50 -16.34 -19.30
CA VAL A 179 0.91 -15.38 -18.37
C VAL A 179 -0.19 -16.01 -17.51
N ASN A 180 -0.18 -15.72 -16.21
CA ASN A 180 -1.30 -15.98 -15.33
C ASN A 180 -2.44 -14.98 -15.65
N PRO A 181 -3.62 -15.44 -16.12
CA PRO A 181 -4.70 -14.54 -16.53
C PRO A 181 -5.18 -13.60 -15.42
N THR A 182 -5.14 -14.04 -14.17
CA THR A 182 -5.54 -13.23 -13.02
C THR A 182 -4.54 -12.10 -12.78
N VAL A 183 -3.24 -12.40 -12.75
CA VAL A 183 -2.20 -11.36 -12.56
C VAL A 183 -2.22 -10.37 -13.70
N TYR A 184 -2.31 -10.85 -14.93
CA TYR A 184 -2.44 -10.00 -16.11
C TYR A 184 -3.65 -9.08 -16.06
N SER A 185 -4.80 -9.58 -15.61
CA SER A 185 -6.00 -8.76 -15.49
C SER A 185 -5.80 -7.61 -14.49
N ILE A 186 -5.04 -7.84 -13.40
CA ILE A 186 -4.71 -6.82 -12.41
C ILE A 186 -3.70 -5.82 -12.97
N GLU A 187 -2.63 -6.31 -13.62
CA GLU A 187 -1.62 -5.49 -14.30
C GLU A 187 -2.28 -4.57 -15.33
N LYS A 188 -3.06 -5.15 -16.25
CA LYS A 188 -3.79 -4.41 -17.28
C LYS A 188 -4.74 -3.38 -16.69
N ASN A 189 -5.52 -3.75 -15.66
CA ASN A 189 -6.44 -2.83 -15.00
C ASN A 189 -5.69 -1.63 -14.37
N GLY A 190 -4.54 -1.88 -13.74
CA GLY A 190 -3.64 -0.82 -13.28
C GLY A 190 -3.20 0.11 -14.40
N MET A 191 -2.72 -0.45 -15.51
CA MET A 191 -2.24 0.31 -16.68
C MET A 191 -3.36 1.13 -17.33
N ASP A 192 -4.56 0.57 -17.47
CA ASP A 192 -5.72 1.25 -18.08
C ASP A 192 -6.19 2.48 -17.26
N HIS A 193 -5.96 2.48 -15.95
CA HIS A 193 -6.42 3.53 -15.03
C HIS A 193 -5.33 4.51 -14.57
N ALA A 194 -4.06 4.21 -14.84
CA ALA A 194 -2.95 5.07 -14.47
C ALA A 194 -2.92 6.34 -15.33
N ASP A 195 -2.59 7.48 -14.71
CA ASP A 195 -2.29 8.72 -15.45
C ASP A 195 -0.83 8.73 -15.93
N HIS A 196 0.04 7.98 -15.26
CA HIS A 196 1.42 7.77 -15.67
C HIS A 196 1.92 6.37 -15.31
N ILE A 197 2.73 5.79 -16.19
CA ILE A 197 3.32 4.47 -16.03
C ILE A 197 4.84 4.63 -16.03
N MET A 198 5.48 4.25 -14.93
CA MET A 198 6.93 4.24 -14.77
C MET A 198 7.43 2.81 -14.94
N CYS A 199 8.31 2.58 -15.92
CA CYS A 199 8.93 1.28 -16.14
C CYS A 199 10.38 1.32 -15.65
N VAL A 200 10.86 0.23 -15.04
CA VAL A 200 12.26 0.13 -14.59
C VAL A 200 13.28 0.07 -15.73
N SER A 201 12.83 -0.20 -16.95
CA SER A 201 13.67 -0.22 -18.15
C SER A 201 12.86 0.00 -19.43
N GLU A 202 13.56 0.33 -20.52
CA GLU A 202 12.98 0.37 -21.86
C GLU A 202 12.45 -0.98 -22.34
N LEU A 203 13.06 -2.09 -21.88
CA LEU A 203 12.56 -3.43 -22.19
C LEU A 203 11.16 -3.63 -21.61
N THR A 204 10.98 -3.34 -20.31
CA THR A 204 9.69 -3.44 -19.60
C THR A 204 8.63 -2.49 -20.16
N ARG A 205 9.04 -1.37 -20.76
CA ARG A 205 8.13 -0.44 -21.44
C ARG A 205 7.58 -1.02 -22.76
N GLN A 206 8.31 -1.94 -23.39
CA GLN A 206 7.99 -2.51 -24.71
C GLN A 206 7.29 -3.87 -24.61
N THR A 207 7.22 -4.48 -23.43
CA THR A 207 6.54 -5.75 -23.15
C THR A 207 5.12 -5.51 -22.65
#